data_AF-A0A0K8REY1-F1
#
_entry.id   AF-A0A0K8REY1-F1
#
_cell.length_a   1.000
_cell.length_b   1.000
_cell.length_c   1.000
_cell.angle_alpha   90.00
_cell.angle_beta   90.00
_cell.angle_gamma   90.00
#
_symmetry.space_group_name_H-M   'P 1'
#
loop_
_entity.id
_entity.type
_entity.pdbx_description
1 polymer ?
#
loop_
_entity_poly.entity_id
_entity_poly.type
_entity_poly.pdbx_seq_one_letter_code
_entity_poly.pdbx_strand_id
1 'polypeptide(L)' 'MSSAVATFRDYYPSSCTLKCERPGSPKLPRHICTPGLGVECTLRAREGLRNLIDGLTKQKNEVLKKWCPFLPQK' A
#
# COMPACT_ATOMS: atom_id res chain seq x y z
N MET A 1 -22.30 1.09 10.05
CA MET A 1 -21.99 0.73 8.65
C MET A 1 -20.61 0.09 8.63
N SER A 2 -20.54 -1.24 8.56
CA SER A 2 -19.26 -1.94 8.54
C SER A 2 -18.63 -1.82 7.16
N SER A 3 -17.53 -1.07 7.05
CA SER A 3 -16.67 -1.08 5.87
C SER A 3 -16.11 -2.48 5.72
N ALA A 4 -16.72 -3.30 4.85
CA ALA A 4 -16.15 -4.57 4.48
C ALA A 4 -14.82 -4.29 3.78
N VAL A 5 -13.72 -4.48 4.51
CA VAL A 5 -12.37 -4.42 3.96
C VAL A 5 -12.30 -5.53 2.91
N ALA A 6 -12.38 -5.15 1.64
CA ALA A 6 -12.25 -6.09 0.55
C ALA A 6 -10.80 -6.60 0.56
N THR A 7 -10.62 -7.91 0.74
CA THR A 7 -9.29 -8.53 0.73
C THR A 7 -8.62 -8.23 -0.61
N PHE A 8 -7.43 -7.64 -0.54
CA PHE A 8 -6.61 -7.35 -1.70
C PHE A 8 -6.15 -8.66 -2.35
N ARG A 9 -6.36 -8.79 -3.67
CA ARG A 9 -5.90 -9.95 -4.45
C ARG A 9 -4.74 -9.58 -5.36
N ASP A 10 -4.85 -8.48 -6.09
CA ASP A 10 -3.88 -8.07 -7.10
C ASP A 10 -3.98 -6.56 -7.39
N TYR A 11 -3.03 -6.03 -8.15
CA TYR A 11 -2.99 -4.64 -8.59
C TYR A 11 -2.66 -4.55 -10.08
N TYR A 12 -3.44 -3.75 -10.82
CA TYR A 12 -3.24 -3.48 -12.24
C TYR A 12 -2.63 -2.08 -12.43
N PRO A 13 -1.30 -1.97 -12.66
CA PRO A 13 -0.61 -0.68 -12.70
C PRO A 13 -1.03 0.20 -13.88
N SER A 14 -1.32 -0.41 -15.03
CA SER A 14 -1.73 0.28 -16.24
C SER A 14 -3.05 1.05 -16.07
N SER A 15 -3.99 0.48 -15.32
CA SER A 15 -5.32 1.06 -15.04
C SER A 15 -5.42 1.71 -13.66
N CYS A 16 -4.38 1.64 -12.83
CA CYS A 16 -4.40 2.04 -11.43
C CYS A 16 -5.59 1.43 -10.65
N THR A 17 -5.94 0.17 -10.92
CA THR A 17 -7.06 -0.50 -10.24
C THR A 17 -6.57 -1.60 -9.32
N LEU A 18 -7.21 -1.70 -8.15
CA LEU A 18 -7.04 -2.87 -7.29
C LEU A 18 -7.97 -3.99 -7.80
N LYS A 19 -7.49 -5.22 -7.72
CA LYS A 19 -8.29 -6.43 -7.83
C LYS A 19 -8.55 -6.92 -6.42
N CYS A 20 -9.81 -6.96 -6.03
CA CYS A 20 -10.22 -7.53 -4.76
C CYS A 20 -10.71 -8.98 -4.96
N GLU A 21 -10.77 -9.76 -3.88
CA GLU A 21 -11.40 -11.09 -3.90
C GLU A 21 -12.90 -11.01 -4.22
N ARG A 22 -13.54 -9.95 -3.72
CA ARG A 22 -14.94 -9.65 -4.01
C ARG A 22 -15.08 -8.82 -5.29
N PRO A 23 -16.24 -8.88 -5.96
CA PRO A 23 -16.51 -8.06 -7.14
C PRO A 23 -16.28 -6.58 -6.84
N GLY A 24 -15.42 -5.95 -7.64
CA GLY A 24 -15.02 -4.57 -7.46
C GLY A 24 -13.60 -4.34 -7.97
N SER A 25 -13.41 -3.23 -8.69
CA SER A 25 -12.11 -2.82 -9.20
C SER A 25 -11.86 -1.34 -8.86
N PRO A 26 -11.75 -1.00 -7.56
CA PRO A 26 -11.63 0.39 -7.16
C PRO A 26 -10.38 1.01 -7.77
N LYS A 27 -10.54 2.22 -8.32
CA LYS A 27 -9.45 3.02 -8.85
C LYS A 27 -8.69 3.68 -7.70
N LEU A 28 -7.37 3.66 -7.78
CA LEU A 28 -6.52 4.38 -6.84
C LEU A 28 -6.57 5.89 -7.13
N PRO A 29 -6.45 6.74 -6.09
CA PRO A 29 -6.25 8.16 -6.26
C PRO A 29 -5.03 8.49 -7.13
N ARG A 30 -5.13 9.55 -7.94
CA ARG A 30 -4.07 9.95 -8.89
C ARG A 30 -2.71 10.22 -8.26
N HIS A 31 -2.69 10.71 -7.01
CA HIS A 31 -1.44 10.97 -6.29
C HIS A 31 -0.75 9.69 -5.79
N ILE A 32 -1.46 8.56 -5.78
CA ILE A 32 -0.90 7.23 -5.45
C ILE A 32 -0.47 6.51 -6.73
N CYS A 33 -1.25 6.64 -7.80
CA CYS A 33 -0.95 6.00 -9.08
C CYS A 33 -1.35 6.89 -10.26
N THR A 34 -0.44 7.04 -11.21
CA THR A 34 -0.70 7.70 -12.50
C THR A 34 -0.86 6.62 -13.59
N PRO A 35 -2.04 6.48 -14.21
CA PRO A 35 -2.28 5.44 -15.21
C PRO A 35 -1.30 5.56 -16.38
N GLY A 36 -0.81 4.42 -16.87
CA GLY A 36 0.17 4.38 -17.96
C GLY A 36 1.60 4.80 -17.56
N LEU A 37 1.80 5.39 -16.37
CA LEU A 37 3.12 5.59 -15.80
C LEU A 37 3.52 4.30 -15.06
N GLY A 38 3.99 3.31 -15.82
CA GLY A 38 4.66 2.16 -15.25
C GLY A 38 5.88 2.65 -14.48
N VAL A 39 6.08 2.15 -13.26
CA VAL A 39 7.39 2.32 -12.63
C VAL A 39 8.33 1.42 -13.41
N GLU A 40 9.22 1.99 -14.22
CA GLU A 40 10.28 1.21 -14.84
C GLU A 40 11.01 0.43 -13.76
N CYS A 41 11.09 -0.90 -13.91
CA CYS A 41 11.65 -1.83 -12.93
C CYS A 41 13.19 -1.73 -12.89
N THR A 42 13.68 -0.51 -12.69
CA THR A 42 15.08 -0.17 -12.50
C THR A 42 15.51 -0.48 -11.07
N LEU A 43 16.81 -0.71 -10.87
CA LEU A 43 17.38 -0.87 -9.52
C LEU A 43 17.06 0.34 -8.63
N ARG A 44 17.08 1.56 -9.19
CA ARG A 44 16.74 2.79 -8.47
C ARG A 44 15.27 2.79 -8.01
N ALA A 45 14.34 2.43 -8.89
CA ALA A 45 12.92 2.35 -8.54
C ALA A 45 12.66 1.29 -7.48
N ARG A 46 13.30 0.12 -7.60
CA ARG A 46 13.21 -0.96 -6.61
C ARG A 46 13.71 -0.53 -5.24
N GLU A 47 14.84 0.18 -5.19
CA GLU A 47 15.40 0.68 -3.93
C GLU A 47 14.54 1.80 -3.33
N GLY A 48 14.00 2.70 -4.17
CA GLY A 48 13.03 3.70 -3.73
C GLY A 48 11.78 3.08 -3.09
N LEU A 49 11.25 1.99 -3.67
CA LEU A 49 10.12 1.25 -3.10
C LEU A 49 10.47 0.57 -1.78
N ARG A 50 11.66 -0.02 -1.66
CA ARG A 50 12.14 -0.59 -0.38
C ARG A 50 12.22 0.46 0.71
N ASN A 51 12.84 1.59 0.41
CA ASN A 51 12.96 2.72 1.34
C ASN A 51 11.58 3.24 1.78
N LEU A 52 10.61 3.27 0.85
CA LEU A 52 9.23 3.65 1.16
C LEU A 52 8.56 2.65 2.12
N ILE A 53 8.71 1.34 1.88
CA ILE A 53 8.17 0.29 2.75
C ILE A 53 8.78 0.38 4.16
N ASP A 54 10.08 0.60 4.25
CA ASP A 54 10.78 0.77 5.53
C ASP A 54 10.28 2.01 6.28
N GLY A 55 10.10 3.14 5.57
CA GLY A 55 9.54 4.37 6.12
C GLY A 55 8.13 4.18 6.66
N LEU A 56 7.24 3.52 5.91
CA LEU A 56 5.87 3.23 6.33
C LEU A 56 5.84 2.27 7.53
N THR A 57 6.72 1.27 7.55
CA THR A 57 6.83 0.32 8.65
C THR A 57 7.27 1.02 9.93
N LYS A 58 8.25 1.93 9.82
CA LYS A 58 8.70 2.76 10.94
C LYS A 58 7.56 3.64 11.48
N GLN A 59 6.86 4.35 10.59
CA GLN A 59 5.72 5.19 11.00
C GLN A 59 4.63 4.39 11.70
N LYS A 60 4.25 3.22 11.15
CA LYS A 60 3.31 2.30 11.78
C LYS A 60 3.78 1.93 13.20
N ASN A 61 5.05 1.55 13.36
CA ASN A 61 5.58 1.15 14.66
C ASN A 61 5.57 2.31 15.67
N GLU A 62 5.86 3.54 15.25
CA GLU A 62 5.78 4.71 16.12
C GLU A 62 4.34 5.02 16.56
N VAL A 63 3.37 4.87 15.65
CA VAL A 63 1.95 4.97 16.00
C VAL A 63 1.57 3.89 17.01
N LEU A 64 1.96 2.64 16.77
CA LEU A 64 1.68 1.53 17.68
C LEU A 64 2.32 1.74 19.06
N LYS A 65 3.57 2.19 19.13
CA LYS A 65 4.22 2.53 20.42
C LYS A 65 3.47 3.62 21.18
N LYS A 66 3.03 4.67 20.48
CA LYS A 66 2.38 5.82 21.11
C LYS A 66 0.97 5.48 21.61
N TRP A 67 0.21 4.70 20.84
CA TRP A 67 -1.21 4.50 21.07
C TRP A 67 -1.56 3.11 21.63
N CYS A 68 -0.63 2.17 21.62
CA CYS A 68 -0.82 0.81 22.11
C CYS A 68 0.31 0.42 23.07
N PRO A 69 0.32 0.95 24.31
CA PRO A 69 1.40 0.76 25.28
C PRO A 69 1.64 -0.70 25.70
N PHE A 70 0.70 -1.60 25.43
CA PHE A 70 0.76 -3.03 25.76
C PHE A 70 1.08 -3.94 24.57
N LEU A 71 1.39 -3.38 23.38
CA LEU A 71 1.87 -4.20 22.29
C LEU A 71 3.25 -4.77 22.65
N PRO A 72 3.45 -6.11 22.64
CA PRO A 72 4.76 -6.68 22.85
C PRO A 72 5.68 -6.16 21.74
N GLN A 73 6.76 -5.50 22.13
CA GLN A 73 7.85 -5.25 21.19
C GLN A 73 8.45 -6.61 20.85
N LYS A 74 8.35 -6.98 19.58
CA LYS A 74 8.85 -8.26 19.06
C LYS A 74 10.33 -8.15 18.72
#